data_AF-A0A7H4P3E8-F1
#
_entry.id   AF-A0A7H4P3E8-F1
#
_cell.length_a   1.000
_cell.length_b   1.000
_cell.length_c   1.000
_cell.angle_alpha   90.00
_cell.angle_beta   90.00
_cell.angle_gamma   90.00
#
_symmetry.space_group_name_H-M   'P 1'
#
loop_
_entity.id
_entity.type
_entity.pdbx_description
1 polymer ?
#
loop_
_entity_poly.entity_id
_entity_poly.type
_entity_poly.pdbx_seq_one_letter_code
_entity_poly.pdbx_strand_id
1 'polypeptide(L)'
;MMTLNKISKSFSGESVLKEVSLSVNSGEIICIIGPSGSGKTTLLRTLNFLEPADSGKIKIDDVALDCATAGKKEIEKLRGKTAMVFQSWNLFHNLTAVQNITEGLIYAKKTSASGGAQYC
;
A
#
# COMPACT_ATOMS: atom_id res chain seq x y z
N MET A 1 9.45 9.58 5.81
CA MET A 1 10.03 9.90 4.47
C MET A 1 9.87 8.68 3.58
N MET A 2 9.41 8.86 2.34
CA MET A 2 9.22 7.77 1.37
C MET A 2 10.06 8.02 0.11
N THR A 3 10.69 6.97 -0.41
CA THR A 3 11.40 7.02 -1.70
C THR A 3 11.09 5.80 -2.55
N LEU A 4 10.84 6.04 -3.82
CA LEU A 4 10.76 5.07 -4.90
C LEU A 4 11.94 5.28 -5.82
N ASN A 5 12.66 4.21 -6.12
CA ASN A 5 13.78 4.24 -7.03
C ASN A 5 13.55 3.23 -8.16
N LYS A 6 13.40 3.76 -9.39
CA LYS A 6 13.32 3.00 -10.64
C LYS A 6 12.25 1.89 -10.62
N ILE A 7 11.07 2.18 -10.07
CA ILE A 7 9.97 1.21 -10.01
C ILE A 7 9.50 0.89 -11.42
N SER A 8 9.54 -0.39 -11.77
CA SER A 8 9.06 -0.88 -13.07
C SER A 8 8.01 -1.98 -12.88
N LYS A 9 7.01 -1.97 -13.77
CA LYS A 9 5.94 -2.96 -13.77
C LYS A 9 5.41 -3.14 -15.17
N SER A 10 5.30 -4.39 -15.59
CA SER A 10 4.76 -4.82 -16.86
C SER A 10 3.66 -5.85 -16.65
N PHE A 11 2.68 -5.86 -17.53
CA PHE A 11 1.64 -6.88 -17.59
C PHE A 11 1.66 -7.49 -18.98
N SER A 12 1.83 -8.82 -19.07
CA SER A 12 1.83 -9.55 -20.34
C SER A 12 2.75 -8.94 -21.42
N GLY A 13 3.92 -8.43 -21.00
CA GLY A 13 4.90 -7.79 -21.88
C GLY A 13 4.71 -6.29 -22.12
N GLU A 14 3.57 -5.70 -21.73
CA GLU A 14 3.34 -4.27 -21.81
C GLU A 14 3.85 -3.54 -20.55
N SER A 15 4.79 -2.62 -20.73
CA SER A 15 5.36 -1.85 -19.62
C SER A 15 4.43 -0.69 -19.23
N VAL A 16 3.86 -0.79 -18.02
CA VAL A 16 2.93 0.19 -17.43
C VAL A 16 3.67 1.20 -16.56
N LEU A 17 4.63 0.76 -15.74
CA LEU A 17 5.55 1.63 -15.00
C LEU A 17 6.96 1.47 -15.56
N LYS A 18 7.58 2.59 -15.94
CA LYS A 18 8.88 2.65 -16.61
C LYS A 18 9.87 3.42 -15.74
N GLU A 19 10.62 2.70 -14.90
CA GLU A 19 11.66 3.26 -14.00
C GLU A 19 11.20 4.48 -13.18
N VAL A 20 9.97 4.45 -12.65
CA VAL A 20 9.39 5.57 -11.91
C VAL A 20 10.18 5.82 -10.62
N SER A 21 10.63 7.05 -10.43
CA SER A 21 11.35 7.49 -9.23
C SER A 21 10.65 8.69 -8.60
N LEU A 22 10.50 8.66 -7.27
CA LEU A 22 9.76 9.66 -6.50
C LEU A 22 10.34 9.75 -5.10
N SER A 23 10.42 10.94 -4.54
CA SER A 23 10.75 11.15 -3.12
C SER A 23 9.68 12.04 -2.50
N VAL A 24 9.20 11.65 -1.33
CA VAL A 24 8.15 12.34 -0.58
C VAL A 24 8.62 12.54 0.85
N ASN A 25 8.62 13.78 1.30
CA ASN A 25 9.05 14.15 2.64
C ASN A 25 7.97 13.83 3.68
N SER A 26 8.36 13.80 4.95
CA SER A 26 7.40 13.63 6.03
C SER A 26 6.41 14.81 6.05
N GLY A 27 5.10 14.51 6.11
CA GLY A 27 4.03 15.51 6.11
C GLY A 27 3.72 16.12 4.74
N GLU A 28 4.41 15.71 3.68
CA GLU A 28 4.15 16.19 2.33
C GLU A 28 2.90 15.52 1.73
N ILE A 29 2.07 16.32 1.08
CA ILE A 29 0.88 15.86 0.37
C ILE A 29 1.18 15.95 -1.12
N ILE A 30 1.12 14.80 -1.80
CA ILE A 30 1.35 14.71 -3.25
C ILE A 30 0.07 14.29 -3.97
N CYS A 31 -0.11 14.80 -5.18
CA CYS A 31 -1.18 14.40 -6.08
C CYS A 31 -0.58 13.81 -7.36
N ILE A 32 -1.10 12.64 -7.79
CA ILE A 32 -0.68 11.98 -9.02
C ILE A 32 -1.83 12.10 -10.03
N ILE A 33 -1.60 12.86 -11.09
CA ILE A 33 -2.57 13.11 -12.17
C ILE A 33 -2.09 12.54 -13.50
N GLY A 34 -3.03 12.22 -14.39
CA GLY A 34 -2.72 11.66 -15.71
C GLY A 34 -3.93 10.98 -16.35
N PRO A 35 -3.88 10.68 -17.66
CA PRO A 35 -5.00 10.06 -18.38
C PRO A 35 -5.35 8.67 -17.84
N SER A 36 -6.56 8.18 -18.15
CA SER A 36 -6.91 6.79 -17.81
C SER A 36 -5.89 5.81 -18.41
N GLY A 37 -5.58 4.74 -17.69
CA GLY A 37 -4.58 3.76 -18.13
C GLY A 37 -3.11 4.17 -17.92
N SER A 38 -2.81 5.38 -17.47
CA SER A 38 -1.42 5.86 -17.30
C SER A 38 -0.63 5.22 -16.13
N GLY A 39 -1.12 4.14 -15.52
CA GLY A 39 -0.43 3.43 -14.43
C GLY A 39 -0.55 4.03 -13.03
N LYS A 40 -1.36 5.07 -12.79
CA LYS A 40 -1.51 5.70 -11.46
C LYS A 40 -1.95 4.73 -10.37
N THR A 41 -3.03 3.99 -10.62
CA THR A 41 -3.53 2.98 -9.69
C THR A 41 -2.51 1.86 -9.51
N THR A 42 -1.80 1.49 -10.57
CA THR A 42 -0.70 0.51 -10.50
C THR A 42 0.40 0.99 -9.56
N LEU A 43 0.85 2.24 -9.69
CA LEU A 43 1.85 2.85 -8.81
C LEU A 43 1.40 2.90 -7.35
N LEU A 44 0.14 3.29 -7.09
CA LEU A 44 -0.40 3.29 -5.72
C LEU A 44 -0.52 1.89 -5.12
N ARG A 45 -0.81 0.88 -5.95
CA ARG A 45 -0.88 -0.53 -5.51
C ARG A 45 0.51 -1.13 -5.27
N THR A 46 1.53 -0.74 -6.04
CA THR A 46 2.91 -1.22 -5.83
C THR A 46 3.50 -0.68 -4.52
N LEU A 47 3.15 0.55 -4.13
CA LEU A 47 3.51 1.12 -2.83
C LEU A 47 3.08 0.27 -1.63
N ASN A 48 1.91 -0.35 -1.69
CA ASN A 48 1.38 -1.23 -0.64
C ASN A 48 1.65 -2.72 -0.90
N PHE A 49 2.40 -3.04 -1.96
CA PHE A 49 2.63 -4.41 -2.41
C PHE A 49 1.33 -5.20 -2.66
N LEU A 50 0.25 -4.51 -3.06
CA LEU A 50 -0.98 -5.15 -3.55
C LEU A 50 -0.81 -5.61 -5.00
N GLU A 51 0.06 -4.91 -5.73
CA GLU A 51 0.58 -5.32 -7.02
C GLU A 51 2.11 -5.33 -6.92
N PRO A 52 2.78 -6.48 -6.91
CA PRO A 52 4.25 -6.52 -6.85
C PRO A 52 4.86 -5.85 -8.08
N ALA A 53 5.79 -4.93 -7.89
CA ALA A 53 6.60 -4.39 -8.99
C ALA A 53 7.60 -5.44 -9.48
N ASP A 54 7.96 -5.39 -10.76
CA ASP A 54 8.94 -6.33 -11.34
C ASP A 54 10.36 -6.00 -10.90
N SER A 55 10.65 -4.71 -10.67
CA SER A 55 11.94 -4.22 -10.23
C SER A 55 11.86 -2.85 -9.55
N GLY A 56 12.98 -2.42 -8.98
CA GLY A 56 13.14 -1.15 -8.29
C GLY A 56 13.17 -1.32 -6.78
N LYS A 57 13.33 -0.20 -6.07
CA LYS A 57 13.47 -0.18 -4.60
C LYS A 57 12.46 0.76 -3.97
N ILE A 58 11.85 0.30 -2.89
CA ILE A 58 10.92 1.08 -2.07
C ILE A 58 11.55 1.26 -0.70
N LYS A 59 11.52 2.49 -0.19
CA LYS A 59 11.86 2.80 1.20
C LYS A 59 10.78 3.67 1.81
N ILE A 60 10.30 3.28 2.99
CA ILE A 60 9.35 4.01 3.80
C ILE A 60 9.87 4.00 5.23
N ASP A 61 10.31 5.17 5.70
CA ASP A 61 10.98 5.34 6.99
C ASP A 61 12.18 4.38 7.17
N ASP A 62 12.09 3.47 8.13
CA ASP A 62 13.09 2.45 8.47
C ASP A 62 12.98 1.17 7.65
N VAL A 63 11.93 1.02 6.83
CA VAL A 63 11.71 -0.16 5.98
C VAL A 63 12.23 0.13 4.58
N ALA A 64 13.14 -0.71 4.08
CA ALA A 64 13.61 -0.69 2.71
C ALA A 64 13.56 -2.09 2.12
N LEU A 65 13.16 -2.21 0.86
CA LEU A 65 13.15 -3.48 0.14
C LEU A 65 13.45 -3.29 -1.35
N ASP A 66 13.92 -4.36 -1.95
CA ASP A 66 14.07 -4.53 -3.39
C ASP A 66 12.87 -5.32 -3.93
N CYS A 67 12.11 -4.74 -4.84
CA CYS A 67 10.84 -5.30 -5.31
C CYS A 67 11.01 -6.69 -5.95
N ALA A 68 12.15 -6.98 -6.56
CA ALA A 68 12.38 -8.24 -7.26
C ALA A 68 12.67 -9.41 -6.30
N THR A 69 13.13 -9.13 -5.08
CA THR A 69 13.61 -10.14 -4.13
C THR A 69 12.93 -10.09 -2.77
N ALA A 70 12.02 -9.13 -2.55
CA ALA A 70 11.36 -8.90 -1.27
C ALA A 70 10.68 -10.16 -0.73
N GLY A 71 11.06 -10.55 0.48
CA GLY A 71 10.46 -11.66 1.20
C GLY A 71 9.15 -11.27 1.90
N LYS A 72 8.36 -12.28 2.26
CA LYS A 72 7.08 -12.09 2.98
C LYS A 72 7.20 -11.18 4.22
N LYS A 73 8.26 -11.35 5.02
CA LYS A 73 8.49 -10.56 6.23
C LYS A 73 8.74 -9.07 5.95
N GLU A 74 9.43 -8.75 4.86
CA GLU A 74 9.72 -7.37 4.48
C GLU A 74 8.47 -6.68 3.95
N ILE A 75 7.69 -7.41 3.14
CA ILE A 75 6.40 -6.96 2.63
C ILE A 75 5.42 -6.70 3.79
N GLU A 76 5.36 -7.58 4.78
CA GLU A 76 4.54 -7.39 5.99
C GLU A 76 4.95 -6.13 6.77
N LYS A 77 6.26 -5.90 6.95
CA LYS A 77 6.77 -4.68 7.60
C LYS A 77 6.40 -3.42 6.82
N LEU A 78 6.52 -3.45 5.49
CA LEU A 78 6.13 -2.33 4.63
C LEU A 78 4.63 -2.02 4.78
N ARG A 79 3.78 -3.05 4.68
CA ARG A 79 2.32 -2.91 4.85
C ARG A 79 1.92 -2.38 6.23
N GLY A 80 2.72 -2.65 7.26
CA GLY A 80 2.51 -2.08 8.60
C GLY A 80 2.78 -0.58 8.70
N LYS A 81 3.50 0.01 7.72
CA LYS A 81 3.85 1.44 7.65
C LYS A 81 2.93 2.24 6.75
N THR A 82 2.04 1.58 6.02
CA THR A 82 1.21 2.20 4.99
C THR A 82 -0.27 1.91 5.22
N ALA A 83 -1.12 2.80 4.72
CA ALA A 83 -2.56 2.61 4.66
C ALA A 83 -3.04 2.96 3.25
N MET A 84 -4.11 2.31 2.81
CA MET A 84 -4.69 2.56 1.49
C MET A 84 -6.21 2.69 1.61
N VAL A 85 -6.73 3.76 1.01
CA VAL A 85 -8.17 3.93 0.76
C VAL A 85 -8.41 3.63 -0.71
N PHE A 86 -9.35 2.72 -0.98
CA PHE A 86 -9.68 2.28 -2.33
C PHE A 86 -10.80 3.13 -2.93
N GLN A 87 -10.93 3.11 -4.25
CA GLN A 87 -12.05 3.74 -4.95
C GLN A 87 -13.39 3.06 -4.63
N SER A 88 -13.39 1.74 -4.49
CA SER A 88 -14.52 0.95 -3.99
C SER A 88 -14.39 0.76 -2.48
N TRP A 89 -15.53 0.65 -1.80
CA TRP A 89 -15.59 0.75 -0.33
C TRP A 89 -14.94 -0.47 0.36
N ASN A 90 -14.82 -1.61 -0.33
CA ASN A 90 -14.15 -2.84 0.14
C ASN A 90 -14.49 -3.22 1.60
N LEU A 91 -15.73 -2.97 2.03
CA LEU A 91 -16.23 -3.27 3.37
C LEU A 91 -16.78 -4.70 3.45
N PHE A 92 -16.66 -5.29 4.63
CA PHE A 92 -17.37 -6.51 4.98
C PHE A 92 -18.84 -6.17 5.26
N HIS A 93 -19.72 -6.54 4.33
CA HIS A 93 -21.16 -6.23 4.37
C HIS A 93 -21.88 -6.83 5.58
N ASN A 94 -21.34 -7.91 6.13
CA ASN A 94 -21.87 -8.60 7.30
C ASN A 94 -21.35 -8.03 8.64
N LEU A 95 -20.55 -6.95 8.61
CA LEU A 95 -19.97 -6.32 9.78
C LEU A 95 -20.49 -4.89 9.94
N THR A 96 -20.63 -4.45 11.19
CA THR A 96 -20.90 -3.05 11.55
C THR A 96 -19.72 -2.15 11.16
N ALA A 97 -19.94 -0.83 11.20
CA ALA A 97 -18.88 0.15 10.98
C ALA A 97 -17.71 -0.03 11.98
N VAL A 98 -18.04 -0.20 13.28
CA VAL A 98 -17.03 -0.44 14.33
C VAL A 98 -16.24 -1.70 14.06
N GLN A 99 -16.91 -2.79 13.67
CA GLN A 99 -16.24 -4.04 13.35
C GLN A 99 -15.28 -3.86 12.17
N ASN A 100 -15.73 -3.27 11.05
CA ASN A 100 -14.89 -3.02 9.87
C ASN A 100 -13.61 -2.23 10.20
N ILE A 101 -13.68 -1.20 11.06
CA ILE A 101 -12.49 -0.42 11.45
C ILE A 101 -11.57 -1.18 12.43
N THR A 102 -12.12 -2.08 13.26
CA THR A 102 -11.32 -2.88 14.20
C THR A 102 -10.60 -4.07 13.58
N GLU A 103 -11.08 -4.61 12.45
CA GLU A 103 -10.47 -5.77 11.78
C GLU A 103 -8.96 -5.58 11.53
N GLY A 104 -8.56 -4.41 11.01
CA GLY A 104 -7.14 -4.11 10.77
C GLY A 104 -6.29 -4.11 12.05
N LEU A 105 -6.86 -3.67 13.18
CA LEU A 105 -6.17 -3.66 14.47
C LEU A 105 -6.02 -5.08 15.02
N ILE A 106 -7.07 -5.90 14.92
CA ILE A 106 -7.09 -7.26 15.45
C ILE A 106 -6.17 -8.15 14.62
N TYR A 107 -6.33 -8.17 13.30
CA TYR A 107 -5.63 -9.14 12.45
C TYR A 107 -4.24 -8.67 12.01
N ALA A 108 -4.08 -7.39 11.66
CA ALA A 108 -2.78 -6.89 11.20
C ALA A 108 -1.86 -6.49 12.37
N LYS A 109 -2.42 -5.87 13.42
CA LYS A 109 -1.63 -5.44 14.61
C LYS A 109 -1.67 -6.43 15.78
N LYS A 110 -2.43 -7.52 15.68
CA LYS A 110 -2.56 -8.55 16.73
C LYS A 110 -3.00 -7.97 18.07
N THR A 111 -3.79 -6.88 18.04
CA THR A 111 -4.34 -6.28 19.24
C THR A 111 -5.53 -7.12 19.71
N SER A 112 -5.60 -7.43 21.01
CA SER A 112 -6.77 -8.10 21.59
C SER A 112 -8.00 -7.21 21.45
N ALA A 113 -9.14 -7.79 21.08
CA ALA A 113 -10.42 -7.10 21.06
C ALA A 113 -10.88 -6.83 22.50
N SER A 114 -10.42 -5.73 23.10
CA SER A 114 -10.90 -5.29 24.40
C SER A 114 -12.20 -4.49 24.22
N GLY A 115 -13.33 -5.16 24.47
CA GLY A 115 -14.64 -4.53 24.68
C GLY A 115 -15.15 -3.69 23.52
N GLY A 116 -16.01 -4.27 22.69
CA GLY A 116 -16.90 -3.48 21.84
C GLY A 116 -17.75 -2.60 22.75
N ALA A 117 -17.32 -1.35 22.93
CA ALA A 117 -18.13 -0.39 23.61
C ALA A 117 -19.39 -0.20 22.76
N GLN A 118 -20.50 -0.56 23.39
CA GLN A 118 -21.86 -0.36 22.95
C GLN A 118 -22.07 1.15 22.78
N TYR A 119 -21.71 1.69 21.62
CA TYR A 119 -21.99 3.07 21.25
C TYR A 119 -23.10 3.07 20.20
N CYS A 120 -24.11 3.85 20.56
CA CYS A 120 -25.49 3.99 20.06
C CYS A 120 -25.74 3.85 18.56
#